data_AF-A0A3M2JPK2-F1
#
_entry.id   AF-A0A3M2JPK2-F1
#
_cell.length_a   1.000
_cell.length_b   1.000
_cell.length_c   1.000
_cell.angle_alpha   90.00
_cell.angle_beta   90.00
_cell.angle_gamma   90.00
#
_symmetry.space_group_name_H-M   'P 1'
#
loop_
_entity.id
_entity.type
_entity.pdbx_description
1 polymer ?
#
loop_
_entity_poly.entity_id
_entity_poly.type
_entity_poly.pdbx_seq_one_letter_code
_entity_poly.pdbx_strand_id
1 'polypeptide(L)' 'MLYHIRVRGPLSDYAALREYADIVAAPTGDGAMLSCQVPDAAGLAGVVALLTDLRLEITELRVVQDAT' A
#
# COMPACT_ATOMS: atom_id res chain seq x y z
N MET A 1 5.73 -3.70 11.36
CA MET A 1 4.40 -4.33 11.19
C MET A 1 4.10 -4.43 9.70
N LEU A 2 3.54 -5.55 9.26
CA LEU A 2 3.11 -5.76 7.88
C LEU A 2 1.67 -5.29 7.70
N TYR A 3 1.40 -4.54 6.64
CA TYR A 3 0.05 -4.13 6.27
C TYR A 3 -0.29 -4.56 4.84
N HIS A 4 -1.53 -4.97 4.65
CA HIS A 4 -2.15 -5.18 3.34
C HIS A 4 -3.14 -4.04 3.08
N ILE A 5 -2.93 -3.32 1.99
CA ILE A 5 -3.72 -2.15 1.60
C ILE A 5 -4.27 -2.40 0.19
N ARG A 6 -5.60 -2.41 0.03
CA ARG A 6 -6.19 -2.40 -1.32
C ARG A 6 -6.33 -0.97 -1.79
N VAL A 7 -5.90 -0.74 -3.02
CA VAL A 7 -6.00 0.55 -3.69
C VAL A 7 -6.69 0.42 -5.04
N ARG A 8 -7.38 1.47 -5.45
CA ARG A 8 -7.89 1.67 -6.81
C ARG A 8 -7.40 3.01 -7.32
N GLY A 9 -7.24 3.16 -8.63
CA GLY A 9 -6.91 4.45 -9.20
C GLY A 9 -6.25 4.38 -10.57
N PRO A 10 -5.81 5.53 -11.08
CA PRO A 10 -5.33 5.67 -12.45
C PRO A 10 -3.90 5.14 -12.64
N LEU A 11 -3.22 4.69 -11.58
CA LEU A 11 -1.86 4.20 -11.68
C LEU A 11 -1.83 2.91 -12.50
N SER A 12 -1.12 2.96 -13.63
CA SER A 12 -0.96 1.82 -14.54
C SER A 12 0.17 0.89 -14.14
N ASP A 13 1.17 1.38 -13.40
CA ASP A 13 2.30 0.59 -12.91
C ASP A 13 2.48 0.74 -11.39
N TYR A 14 1.88 -0.17 -10.64
CA TYR A 14 2.01 -0.22 -9.19
C TYR A 14 3.39 -0.73 -8.73
N ALA A 15 4.19 -1.36 -9.60
CA ALA A 15 5.53 -1.82 -9.23
C ALA A 15 6.50 -0.65 -9.00
N ALA A 16 6.23 0.51 -9.59
CA ALA A 16 6.98 1.75 -9.33
C ALA A 16 6.89 2.23 -7.87
N LEU A 17 5.88 1.79 -7.09
CA LEU A 17 5.74 2.17 -5.68
C LEU A 17 6.93 1.72 -4.81
N ARG A 18 7.66 0.69 -5.24
CA ARG A 18 8.88 0.21 -4.56
C ARG A 18 10.02 1.23 -4.51
N GLU A 19 9.97 2.25 -5.39
CA GLU A 19 10.98 3.32 -5.43
C GLU A 19 10.78 4.34 -4.30
N TYR A 20 9.57 4.41 -3.74
CA TYR A 20 9.19 5.38 -2.71
C TYR A 20 9.18 4.77 -1.31
N ALA A 21 8.87 3.47 -1.19
CA ALA A 21 8.80 2.74 0.06
C ALA A 21 8.97 1.24 -0.18
N ASP A 22 9.21 0.47 0.88
CA ASP A 22 9.24 -0.99 0.85
C ASP A 22 7.82 -1.56 0.67
N ILE A 23 7.32 -1.43 -0.57
CA ILE A 23 5.99 -1.80 -1.02
C ILE A 23 6.11 -2.84 -2.12
N VAL A 24 5.46 -3.99 -1.92
CA VAL A 24 5.22 -4.99 -2.96
C VAL A 24 3.79 -4.83 -3.45
N ALA A 25 3.62 -4.61 -4.74
CA ALA A 25 2.32 -4.49 -5.36
C ALA A 25 1.94 -5.75 -6.14
N ALA A 26 0.72 -6.23 -5.94
CA ALA A 26 0.08 -7.27 -6.72
C ALA A 26 -1.17 -6.70 -7.41
N PRO A 27 -1.15 -6.50 -8.74
CA PRO A 27 -2.31 -5.98 -9.48
C PRO A 27 -3.55 -6.86 -9.30
N THR A 28 -4.72 -6.23 -9.20
CA THR A 28 -6.04 -6.87 -9.22
C THR A 28 -6.84 -6.37 -10.42
N GLY A 29 -7.99 -6.97 -10.71
CA GLY A 29 -8.83 -6.55 -11.85
C GLY A 29 -9.35 -5.11 -11.75
N ASP A 30 -9.37 -4.55 -10.55
CA ASP A 30 -9.91 -3.23 -10.22
C ASP A 30 -8.89 -2.27 -9.58
N GLY A 31 -7.62 -2.66 -9.48
CA GLY A 31 -6.60 -1.87 -8.79
C GLY A 31 -5.37 -2.70 -8.40
N ALA A 32 -4.94 -2.62 -7.14
CA ALA A 32 -3.84 -3.43 -6.62
C ALA A 32 -4.00 -3.74 -5.13
N MET A 33 -3.43 -4.87 -4.71
CA MET A 33 -3.11 -5.15 -3.31
C MET A 33 -1.66 -4.74 -3.05
N LEU A 34 -1.44 -3.91 -2.05
CA LEU A 34 -0.13 -3.46 -1.61
C LEU A 34 0.22 -4.14 -0.29
N SER A 35 1.38 -4.78 -0.24
CA SER A 35 1.99 -5.27 0.99
C SER A 35 3.11 -4.32 1.37
N CYS A 36 3.03 -3.69 2.54
CA CYS A 36 4.04 -2.76 3.01
C CYS A 36 4.48 -3.07 4.43
N GLN A 37 5.79 -3.06 4.64
CA GLN A 37 6.37 -3.24 5.97
C GLN A 37 6.80 -1.87 6.50
N VAL A 38 6.14 -1.42 7.56
CA VAL A 38 6.44 -0.12 8.19
C VAL A 38 6.86 -0.33 9.65
N PRO A 39 7.80 0.47 10.18
CA PRO A 39 8.29 0.31 11.54
C PRO A 39 7.23 0.64 12.59
N ASP A 40 6.38 1.63 12.31
CA ASP A 40 5.39 2.17 13.24
C ASP A 40 4.21 2.85 12.51
N ALA A 41 3.33 3.50 13.27
CA ALA A 41 2.18 4.22 12.74
C ALA A 41 2.56 5.47 11.92
N ALA A 42 3.71 6.09 12.18
CA ALA A 42 4.17 7.23 11.39
C ALA A 42 4.61 6.79 9.99
N GLY A 43 5.28 5.63 9.90
CA GLY A 43 5.57 5.00 8.61
C GLY A 43 4.31 4.68 7.81
N LEU A 44 3.26 4.16 8.46
CA LEU A 44 1.97 3.94 7.80
C LEU A 44 1.33 5.24 7.29
N ALA A 45 1.37 6.31 8.09
CA ALA A 45 0.84 7.61 7.69
C ALA A 45 1.57 8.16 6.46
N GLY A 46 2.89 7.97 6.37
CA GLY A 46 3.68 8.32 5.18
C GLY A 46 3.24 7.56 3.93
N VAL A 47 2.98 6.26 4.04
CA VAL A 47 2.44 5.45 2.94
C VAL A 47 1.06 5.96 2.51
N VAL A 48 0.16 6.24 3.45
CA VAL A 48 -1.18 6.77 3.14
C VAL A 48 -1.09 8.13 2.43
N ALA A 49 -0.19 9.01 2.87
CA ALA A 49 0.04 10.30 2.23
C ALA A 49 0.55 10.14 0.79
N LEU A 50 1.50 9.23 0.55
CA LEU A 50 2.00 8.91 -0.79
C LEU A 50 0.88 8.42 -1.71
N LEU A 51 0.06 7.46 -1.25
CA LEU A 51 -1.05 6.94 -2.04
C LEU A 51 -2.06 8.03 -2.40
N THR A 52 -2.32 8.94 -1.45
CA THR A 52 -3.21 10.09 -1.66
C THR A 52 -2.65 11.05 -2.71
N ASP A 53 -1.35 11.35 -2.67
CA ASP A 53 -0.67 12.20 -3.65
C ASP A 53 -0.75 11.62 -5.07
N LEU A 54 -0.59 10.30 -5.17
CA LEU A 54 -0.74 9.53 -6.42
C LEU A 54 -2.20 9.34 -6.86
N ARG A 55 -3.16 9.96 -6.18
CA ARG A 55 -4.61 9.87 -6.46
C ARG A 55 -5.12 8.42 -6.41
N LEU A 56 -4.53 7.59 -5.56
CA LEU A 56 -5.01 6.24 -5.29
C LEU A 56 -6.02 6.28 -4.15
N GLU A 57 -7.19 5.68 -4.38
CA GLU A 57 -8.23 5.46 -3.39
C GLU A 57 -7.88 4.22 -2.57
N ILE A 58 -7.79 4.35 -1.25
CA ILE A 58 -7.63 3.22 -0.33
C ILE A 58 -9.03 2.64 -0.05
N THR A 59 -9.29 1.43 -0.56
CA THR A 59 -10.59 0.76 -0.37
C THR A 59 -10.59 -0.19 0.81
N GLU A 60 -9.41 -0.61 1.26
CA GLU A 60 -9.26 -1.51 2.41
C GLU A 60 -7.86 -1.38 3.01
N LEU A 61 -7.77 -1.42 4.34
CA LEU A 61 -6.51 -1.44 5.07
C LEU A 61 -6.59 -2.49 6.18
N ARG A 62 -5.62 -3.41 6.21
CA ARG A 62 -5.50 -4.43 7.25
C ARG A 62 -4.07 -4.56 7.73
N VAL A 63 -3.91 -4.69 9.04
CA VAL A 63 -2.66 -5.18 9.64
C VAL A 63 -2.61 -6.70 9.49
N VAL A 64 -1.47 -7.22 9.09
CA VAL A 64 -1.19 -8.66 9.11
C VAL A 64 -0.44 -8.91 10.41
N GLN A 65 -1.16 -9.37 11.43
CA GLN A 65 -0.51 -9.88 12.64
C GLN A 65 0.09 -11.25 12.31
N ASP A 66 1.37 -11.44 12.58
CA ASP A 66 1.97 -12.77 12.61
C ASP A 66 1.31 -13.52 13.76
N ALA A 67 0.47 -14.52 13.45
CA ALA A 67 -0.16 -15.34 14.46
C ALA A 67 0.95 -16.13 15.16
N THR A 68 1.33 -15.68 16.37
CA THR A 68 2.26 -16.38 17.25
C THR A 68 1.55 -17.53 17.95
#